data_AF-A0A2V9FQU1-F1
#
_entry.id   AF-A0A2V9FQU1-F1
#
_cell.length_a   1.000
_cell.length_b   1.000
_cell.length_c   1.000
_cell.angle_alpha   90.00
_cell.angle_beta   90.00
_cell.angle_gamma   90.00
#
_symmetry.space_group_name_H-M   'P 1'
#
loop_
_entity.id
_entity.type
_entity.pdbx_description
1 polymer ?
#
loop_
_entity_poly.entity_id
_entity_poly.type
_entity_poly.pdbx_seq_one_letter_code
_entity_poly.pdbx_strand_id
1 'polypeptide(L)'
;MKVLSLRLLLPIAALLVAFGPNPARAQAPLEPAQMSPRTAFYLIWHGVPSPDVRKANSLLALWDDPDFAPVSSAMVSNLMGSSAEKTPKEKLIADEIQQYATLLENSFTIGYVSEPQRRAASKAGGSLNSKPAWNGMFLVYDRTGKEVLLSKAVLRLRTEEKEAPRLSQVTIGGAQVLKAEGKSGISYWAEHGKYAVSTGERSVMEEILGRLDGKLRGAASLTQSAAYQEAQANLGSGLIEFFLRIPDLENLAADSKAGTFQVGPLLDAAGVAALHSVSGHVSFEGAKTHVQAALLGDAATGTPFDVWATGQSSLASLSFVPVDAVSYTSAQLNFLGIYDTVKRVARAAFPQAQQGNADLLDTIAQHKLGMPAAEALGLLTGEFASMQTSASMDSTKQVYFLGIRKRPETLKLMRTVFSDQITSERNEDDITFLKISLGGKQGSTQWNSFNLAVAPDMILGANRVETLREVLAHRAHASAVEGLATAPQFQAGRAKFPEHLNGLSYFDFQKVDWQALKDRWIEEAKKSPVARTMNSSQNVVPSSAPDWLAQCNPQVFSRHLHYSVSVSWKDSKGIHWDQWVE
;
A
#
# COMPACT_ATOMS: atom_id res chain seq x y z
N MET A 1 -0.04 3.50 -15.87
CA MET A 1 -1.24 3.24 -15.03
C MET A 1 -0.92 2.57 -13.70
N LYS A 2 -0.21 1.43 -13.64
CA LYS A 2 0.02 0.70 -12.36
C LYS A 2 0.78 1.47 -11.25
N VAL A 3 1.68 2.40 -11.60
CA VAL A 3 2.45 3.20 -10.61
C VAL A 3 1.67 4.41 -10.10
N LEU A 4 0.76 4.98 -10.91
CA LEU A 4 -0.13 6.07 -10.51
C LEU A 4 -1.23 5.56 -9.55
N SER A 5 -1.70 4.33 -9.78
CA SER A 5 -2.69 3.66 -8.92
C SER A 5 -2.19 3.48 -7.49
N LEU A 6 -0.91 3.17 -7.27
CA LEU A 6 -0.37 2.98 -5.92
C LEU A 6 -0.16 4.30 -5.14
N ARG A 7 0.16 5.39 -5.85
CA ARG A 7 0.40 6.73 -5.25
C ARG A 7 -0.89 7.45 -4.84
N LEU A 8 -2.00 7.12 -5.50
CA LEU A 8 -3.33 7.63 -5.17
C LEU A 8 -4.03 6.77 -4.10
N LEU A 9 -3.74 5.47 -3.99
CA LEU A 9 -4.47 4.56 -3.09
C LEU A 9 -4.26 4.84 -1.59
N LEU A 10 -3.08 5.32 -1.16
CA LEU A 10 -2.80 5.68 0.24
C LEU A 10 -3.52 6.96 0.70
N PRO A 11 -3.47 8.09 -0.03
CA PRO A 11 -4.27 9.28 0.31
C PRO A 11 -5.77 9.07 0.04
N ILE A 12 -6.17 8.25 -0.94
CA ILE A 12 -7.58 7.87 -1.13
C ILE A 12 -8.10 7.05 0.05
N ALA A 13 -7.31 6.14 0.62
CA ALA A 13 -7.69 5.43 1.84
C ALA A 13 -7.85 6.37 3.05
N ALA A 14 -7.06 7.45 3.15
CA ALA A 14 -7.23 8.49 4.17
C ALA A 14 -8.44 9.40 3.90
N LEU A 15 -8.71 9.72 2.64
CA LEU A 15 -9.86 10.51 2.18
C LEU A 15 -11.20 9.77 2.36
N LEU A 16 -11.19 8.44 2.19
CA LEU A 16 -12.37 7.57 2.29
C LEU A 16 -12.94 7.44 3.71
N VAL A 17 -12.31 8.02 4.74
CA VAL A 17 -12.79 7.92 6.12
C VAL A 17 -13.34 9.25 6.65
N ALA A 18 -13.11 10.39 5.98
CA ALA A 18 -13.50 11.72 6.46
C ALA A 18 -14.93 12.15 6.05
N PHE A 19 -15.95 11.39 6.46
CA PHE A 19 -17.34 11.72 6.13
C PHE A 19 -18.16 12.23 7.32
N GLY A 20 -18.75 13.42 7.15
CA GLY A 20 -19.91 13.87 7.93
C GLY A 20 -19.95 15.36 8.30
N PRO A 21 -21.12 16.02 8.28
CA PRO A 21 -21.27 17.39 8.76
C PRO A 21 -21.32 17.48 10.30
N ASN A 22 -20.50 18.39 10.85
CA ASN A 22 -20.45 18.86 12.25
C ASN A 22 -20.21 17.80 13.35
N PRO A 23 -19.05 17.82 14.05
CA PRO A 23 -18.85 16.96 15.21
C PRO A 23 -19.52 17.54 16.45
N ALA A 24 -20.42 16.79 17.06
CA ALA A 24 -20.43 16.71 18.52
C ALA A 24 -19.09 16.10 18.92
N ARG A 25 -18.40 16.65 19.93
CA ARG A 25 -17.08 16.18 20.40
C ARG A 25 -17.01 14.64 20.43
N ALA A 26 -16.33 14.04 19.45
CA ALA A 26 -16.04 12.62 19.46
C ALA A 26 -15.25 12.31 20.73
N GLN A 27 -15.77 11.43 21.57
CA GLN A 27 -15.05 11.00 22.74
C GLN A 27 -14.03 9.91 22.34
N ALA A 28 -13.03 9.68 23.18
CA ALA A 28 -11.93 8.78 22.87
C ALA A 28 -12.42 7.36 22.46
N PRO A 29 -11.84 6.78 21.38
CA PRO A 29 -12.10 5.41 20.97
C PRO A 29 -11.64 4.40 22.03
N LEU A 30 -11.74 3.09 21.75
CA LEU A 30 -11.12 2.09 22.61
C LEU A 30 -9.59 2.26 22.51
N GLU A 31 -8.98 2.77 23.59
CA GLU A 31 -7.55 3.06 23.61
C GLU A 31 -6.72 1.77 23.67
N PRO A 32 -5.49 1.73 23.12
CA PRO A 32 -4.60 0.56 23.21
C PRO A 32 -4.36 0.07 24.65
N ALA A 33 -4.37 0.97 25.65
CA ALA A 33 -4.27 0.62 27.07
C ALA A 33 -5.48 -0.21 27.57
N GLN A 34 -6.62 -0.10 26.90
CA GLN A 34 -7.85 -0.85 27.17
C GLN A 34 -8.00 -2.08 26.27
N MET A 35 -7.00 -2.40 25.44
CA MET A 35 -7.04 -3.59 24.57
C MET A 35 -6.32 -4.79 25.20
N SER A 36 -6.66 -5.97 24.70
CA SER A 36 -5.97 -7.22 25.07
C SER A 36 -4.48 -7.19 24.73
N PRO A 37 -3.58 -7.76 25.55
CA PRO A 37 -2.19 -7.99 25.14
C PRO A 37 -2.10 -9.02 23.99
N ARG A 38 -3.20 -9.73 23.73
CA ARG A 38 -3.36 -10.66 22.62
C ARG A 38 -3.89 -10.00 21.35
N THR A 39 -4.19 -8.70 21.37
CA THR A 39 -4.55 -7.97 20.15
C THR A 39 -3.40 -8.08 19.16
N ALA A 40 -3.65 -8.74 18.03
CA ALA A 40 -2.67 -8.86 16.96
C ALA A 40 -2.87 -7.76 15.91
N PHE A 41 -4.06 -7.20 15.80
CA PHE A 41 -4.35 -6.10 14.88
C PHE A 41 -5.34 -5.12 15.50
N TYR A 42 -5.14 -3.83 15.25
CA TYR A 42 -6.21 -2.85 15.33
C TYR A 42 -6.06 -1.75 14.27
N LEU A 43 -7.20 -1.13 13.98
CA LEU A 43 -7.32 0.16 13.30
C LEU A 43 -8.25 1.04 14.15
N ILE A 44 -7.77 2.21 14.53
CA ILE A 44 -8.52 3.23 15.23
C ILE A 44 -8.85 4.35 14.24
N TRP A 45 -10.12 4.73 14.25
CA TRP A 45 -10.63 5.95 13.67
C TRP A 45 -11.04 6.90 14.79
N HIS A 46 -10.45 8.09 14.82
CA HIS A 46 -10.68 9.07 15.90
C HIS A 46 -11.91 9.96 15.70
N GLY A 47 -12.69 9.75 14.64
CA GLY A 47 -13.87 10.57 14.31
C GLY A 47 -13.53 11.70 13.34
N VAL A 48 -14.56 12.36 12.81
CA VAL A 48 -14.37 13.43 11.82
C VAL A 48 -13.65 14.64 12.43
N PRO A 49 -12.64 15.22 11.74
CA PRO A 49 -11.99 16.45 12.18
C PRO A 49 -12.95 17.64 12.33
N SER A 50 -12.58 18.62 13.16
CA SER A 50 -13.39 19.85 13.29
C SER A 50 -13.52 20.60 11.95
N PRO A 51 -14.58 21.39 11.75
CA PRO A 51 -14.78 22.14 10.50
C PRO A 51 -13.59 23.04 10.13
N ASP A 52 -12.90 23.61 11.13
CA ASP A 52 -11.72 24.44 10.90
C ASP A 52 -10.54 23.61 10.38
N VAL A 53 -10.33 22.40 10.93
CA VAL A 53 -9.29 21.47 10.43
C VAL A 53 -9.64 20.98 9.03
N ARG A 54 -10.91 20.68 8.75
CA ARG A 54 -11.37 20.27 7.41
C ARG A 54 -11.12 21.35 6.36
N LYS A 55 -11.40 22.61 6.68
CA LYS A 55 -11.14 23.74 5.77
C LYS A 55 -9.66 24.03 5.62
N ALA A 56 -8.88 23.87 6.68
CA ALA A 56 -7.46 24.15 6.66
C ALA A 56 -6.69 23.13 5.82
N ASN A 57 -7.02 21.83 5.92
CA ASN A 57 -6.30 20.75 5.26
C ASN A 57 -6.66 20.62 3.77
N SER A 58 -5.65 20.54 2.91
CA SER A 58 -5.79 20.44 1.45
C SER A 58 -6.60 19.24 0.97
N LEU A 59 -6.36 18.05 1.54
CA LEU A 59 -7.06 16.84 1.12
C LEU A 59 -8.52 16.85 1.57
N LEU A 60 -8.78 17.30 2.80
CA LEU A 60 -10.15 17.43 3.31
C LEU A 60 -10.92 18.53 2.56
N ALA A 61 -10.28 19.66 2.28
CA ALA A 61 -10.87 20.74 1.50
C ALA A 61 -11.18 20.31 0.06
N LEU A 62 -10.31 19.51 -0.57
CA LEU A 62 -10.59 18.87 -1.86
C LEU A 62 -11.81 17.96 -1.78
N TRP A 63 -11.89 17.13 -0.73
CA TRP A 63 -12.99 16.19 -0.55
C TRP A 63 -14.34 16.90 -0.40
N ASP A 64 -14.33 18.01 0.36
CA ASP A 64 -15.52 18.82 0.66
C ASP A 64 -15.91 19.77 -0.49
N ASP A 65 -15.10 19.84 -1.55
CA ASP A 65 -15.37 20.71 -2.68
C ASP A 65 -16.51 20.18 -3.57
N PRO A 66 -17.55 20.98 -3.86
CA PRO A 66 -18.65 20.57 -4.73
C PRO A 66 -18.19 20.10 -6.12
N ASP A 67 -17.11 20.67 -6.65
CA ASP A 67 -16.56 20.28 -7.95
C ASP A 67 -15.88 18.90 -7.93
N PHE A 68 -15.52 18.40 -6.75
CA PHE A 68 -14.97 17.05 -6.54
C PHE A 68 -16.06 15.99 -6.29
N ALA A 69 -17.31 16.40 -6.05
CA ALA A 69 -18.43 15.50 -5.74
C ALA A 69 -18.64 14.35 -6.76
N PRO A 70 -18.47 14.54 -8.09
CA PRO A 70 -18.57 13.42 -9.04
C PRO A 70 -17.51 12.35 -8.81
N VAL A 71 -16.28 12.75 -8.43
CA VAL A 71 -15.16 11.83 -8.18
C VAL A 71 -15.38 11.06 -6.89
N SER A 72 -15.70 11.76 -5.79
CA SER A 72 -15.97 11.12 -4.51
C SER A 72 -17.17 10.17 -4.58
N SER A 73 -18.24 10.55 -5.28
CA SER A 73 -19.42 9.70 -5.49
C SER A 73 -19.09 8.42 -6.29
N ALA A 74 -18.23 8.52 -7.30
CA ALA A 74 -17.77 7.37 -8.06
C ALA A 74 -16.88 6.43 -7.23
N MET A 75 -16.01 6.99 -6.38
CA MET A 75 -15.20 6.20 -5.44
C MET A 75 -16.08 5.42 -4.47
N VAL A 76 -17.06 6.08 -3.85
CA VAL A 76 -18.02 5.46 -2.93
C VAL A 76 -18.86 4.39 -3.63
N SER A 77 -19.35 4.68 -4.85
CA SER A 77 -20.13 3.72 -5.65
C SER A 77 -19.32 2.48 -6.03
N ASN A 78 -18.04 2.63 -6.40
CA ASN A 78 -17.16 1.50 -6.70
C ASN A 78 -16.82 0.67 -5.45
N LEU A 79 -16.73 1.31 -4.29
CA LEU A 79 -16.47 0.62 -3.01
C LEU A 79 -17.70 -0.21 -2.56
N MET A 80 -18.90 0.34 -2.74
CA MET A 80 -20.16 -0.34 -2.39
C MET A 80 -20.65 -1.31 -3.46
N GLY A 81 -20.15 -1.19 -4.70
CA GLY A 81 -20.42 -2.11 -5.79
C GLY A 81 -19.72 -3.45 -5.57
N SER A 82 -20.34 -4.35 -4.81
CA SER A 82 -19.85 -5.72 -4.63
C SER A 82 -19.63 -6.41 -5.98
N SER A 83 -18.42 -6.90 -6.20
CA SER A 83 -18.13 -7.92 -7.20
C SER A 83 -18.91 -9.20 -6.79
N ALA A 84 -19.84 -9.62 -7.63
CA ALA A 84 -20.77 -10.76 -7.47
C ALA A 84 -22.09 -10.51 -6.71
N GLU A 85 -23.14 -10.08 -7.43
CA GLU A 85 -24.34 -10.90 -7.71
C GLU A 85 -25.33 -10.10 -8.58
N LYS A 86 -25.79 -10.70 -9.69
CA LYS A 86 -26.85 -10.20 -10.57
C LYS A 86 -28.23 -10.43 -9.92
N THR A 87 -28.50 -9.79 -8.79
CA THR A 87 -29.88 -9.69 -8.27
C THR A 87 -30.19 -8.24 -7.94
N PRO A 88 -31.35 -7.71 -8.38
CA PRO A 88 -31.79 -6.37 -8.01
C PRO A 88 -32.28 -6.41 -6.56
N LYS A 89 -31.35 -6.48 -5.60
CA LYS A 89 -31.65 -6.06 -4.23
C LYS A 89 -31.54 -4.53 -4.20
N GLU A 90 -32.48 -3.88 -3.52
CA GLU A 90 -32.60 -2.42 -3.40
C GLU A 90 -31.23 -1.76 -3.22
N LYS A 91 -30.74 -1.14 -4.30
CA LYS A 91 -29.58 -0.26 -4.21
C LYS A 91 -29.94 0.84 -3.22
N LEU A 92 -29.07 1.06 -2.24
CA LEU A 92 -29.13 2.22 -1.36
C LEU A 92 -29.39 3.48 -2.23
N ILE A 93 -30.47 4.21 -1.92
CA ILE A 93 -30.72 5.51 -2.56
C ILE A 93 -29.66 6.49 -2.03
N ALA A 94 -29.24 7.46 -2.84
CA ALA A 94 -28.18 8.43 -2.50
C ALA A 94 -28.35 9.05 -1.11
N ASP A 95 -29.58 9.36 -0.70
CA ASP A 95 -29.90 9.92 0.62
C ASP A 95 -29.61 8.95 1.77
N GLU A 96 -29.82 7.64 1.58
CA GLU A 96 -29.49 6.63 2.59
C GLU A 96 -27.98 6.40 2.72
N ILE A 97 -27.26 6.46 1.61
CA ILE A 97 -25.78 6.42 1.60
C ILE A 97 -25.25 7.59 2.41
N GLN A 98 -25.77 8.80 2.16
CA GLN A 98 -25.37 9.99 2.88
C GLN A 98 -25.69 9.90 4.37
N GLN A 99 -26.85 9.35 4.74
CA GLN A 99 -27.21 9.12 6.14
C GLN A 99 -26.24 8.15 6.83
N TYR A 100 -25.94 6.99 6.22
CA TYR A 100 -25.02 6.02 6.82
C TYR A 100 -23.56 6.50 6.84
N ALA A 101 -23.16 7.35 5.90
CA ALA A 101 -21.84 7.98 5.93
C ALA A 101 -21.61 8.80 7.22
N THR A 102 -22.67 9.36 7.82
CA THR A 102 -22.58 10.08 9.10
C THR A 102 -22.22 9.19 10.29
N LEU A 103 -22.25 7.85 10.16
CA LEU A 103 -21.72 6.96 11.19
C LEU A 103 -20.20 7.10 11.32
N LEU A 104 -19.50 7.51 10.26
CA LEU A 104 -18.06 7.76 10.29
C LEU A 104 -17.71 9.05 11.04
N GLU A 105 -18.68 9.85 11.49
CA GLU A 105 -18.41 11.02 12.34
C GLU A 105 -17.87 10.61 13.71
N ASN A 106 -18.34 9.49 14.24
CA ASN A 106 -17.96 9.01 15.55
C ASN A 106 -16.71 8.12 15.47
N SER A 107 -15.97 8.08 16.57
CA SER A 107 -14.78 7.26 16.69
C SER A 107 -15.14 5.76 16.74
N PHE A 108 -14.26 4.93 16.19
CA PHE A 108 -14.40 3.48 16.30
C PHE A 108 -13.04 2.78 16.28
N THR A 109 -13.03 1.56 16.79
CA THR A 109 -11.89 0.66 16.77
C THR A 109 -12.33 -0.66 16.16
N ILE A 110 -11.64 -1.09 15.10
CA ILE A 110 -11.72 -2.46 14.61
C ILE A 110 -10.45 -3.17 15.06
N GLY A 111 -10.56 -4.39 15.56
CA GLY A 111 -9.36 -5.14 15.91
C GLY A 111 -9.56 -6.64 15.87
N TYR A 112 -8.47 -7.36 16.13
CA TYR A 112 -8.42 -8.80 16.16
C TYR A 112 -7.64 -9.28 17.38
N VAL A 113 -8.29 -10.10 18.21
CA VAL A 113 -7.66 -10.77 19.34
C VAL A 113 -7.24 -12.17 18.91
N SER A 114 -5.93 -12.44 18.99
CA SER A 114 -5.41 -13.79 18.71
C SER A 114 -5.84 -14.78 19.80
N GLU A 115 -6.25 -15.98 19.39
CA GLU A 115 -6.47 -17.08 20.33
C GLU A 115 -5.13 -17.45 21.01
N PRO A 116 -5.15 -17.81 22.29
CA PRO A 116 -3.96 -18.33 22.93
C PRO A 116 -3.61 -19.65 22.22
N GLN A 117 -2.38 -19.73 21.72
CA GLN A 117 -1.88 -20.85 20.92
C GLN A 117 -2.40 -22.20 21.46
N ARG A 118 -2.95 -23.05 20.59
CA ARG A 118 -3.27 -24.47 20.83
C ARG A 118 -2.01 -25.32 21.10
N ARG A 119 -1.06 -24.83 21.90
CA ARG A 119 0.19 -25.53 22.26
C ARG A 119 -0.04 -26.81 23.08
N ALA A 120 -1.24 -27.07 23.58
CA ALA A 120 -1.52 -28.27 24.39
C ALA A 120 -2.22 -29.43 23.65
N ALA A 121 -2.85 -29.22 22.49
CA ALA A 121 -3.73 -30.23 21.89
C ALA A 121 -3.10 -31.02 20.70
N SER A 122 -1.98 -30.56 20.14
CA SER A 122 -1.34 -31.22 18.98
C SER A 122 -0.53 -32.47 19.32
N LYS A 123 -0.37 -32.82 20.62
CA LYS A 123 0.18 -34.12 21.02
C LYS A 123 -0.86 -35.25 21.08
N ALA A 124 -2.14 -34.96 20.89
CA ALA A 124 -3.20 -35.96 20.98
C ALA A 124 -3.98 -36.09 19.66
N GLY A 125 -3.31 -36.57 18.60
CA GLY A 125 -3.92 -37.31 17.49
C GLY A 125 -5.24 -36.80 16.85
N GLY A 126 -5.58 -35.51 16.99
CA GLY A 126 -6.85 -34.96 16.56
C GLY A 126 -6.81 -34.54 15.10
N SER A 127 -7.85 -34.89 14.34
CA SER A 127 -7.97 -34.60 12.92
C SER A 127 -7.75 -33.11 12.60
N LEU A 128 -6.92 -32.84 11.59
CA LEU A 128 -6.74 -31.55 10.92
C LEU A 128 -8.03 -31.15 10.18
N ASN A 129 -9.06 -30.77 10.92
CA ASN A 129 -10.22 -30.06 10.41
C ASN A 129 -10.51 -28.90 11.36
N SER A 130 -9.66 -27.88 11.32
CA SER A 130 -10.07 -26.56 11.77
C SER A 130 -9.48 -25.55 10.81
N LYS A 131 -10.32 -25.04 9.91
CA LYS A 131 -10.09 -23.75 9.26
C LYS A 131 -9.63 -22.76 10.35
N PRO A 132 -8.65 -21.88 10.11
CA PRO A 132 -8.40 -20.77 11.01
C PRO A 132 -9.69 -19.97 11.06
N ALA A 133 -10.40 -20.08 12.18
CA ALA A 133 -11.61 -19.32 12.39
C ALA A 133 -11.12 -17.91 12.71
N TRP A 134 -11.25 -16.98 11.76
CA TRP A 134 -10.98 -15.55 11.95
C TRP A 134 -12.03 -14.93 12.89
N ASN A 135 -12.39 -15.61 13.98
CA ASN A 135 -13.52 -15.25 14.82
C ASN A 135 -13.14 -14.23 15.90
N GLY A 136 -11.84 -13.98 16.10
CA GLY A 136 -11.31 -13.00 17.06
C GLY A 136 -11.53 -11.52 16.68
N MET A 137 -12.19 -11.23 15.56
CA MET A 137 -12.49 -9.87 15.12
C MET A 137 -13.47 -9.18 16.07
N PHE A 138 -13.25 -7.89 16.31
CA PHE A 138 -14.16 -7.03 17.07
C PHE A 138 -14.28 -5.64 16.46
N LEU A 139 -15.42 -5.01 16.74
CA LEU A 139 -15.70 -3.59 16.51
C LEU A 139 -16.15 -2.98 17.84
N VAL A 140 -15.58 -1.84 18.20
CA VAL A 140 -16.07 -0.96 19.26
C VAL A 140 -16.35 0.40 18.64
N TYR A 141 -17.60 0.83 18.67
CA TYR A 141 -18.08 2.05 18.03
C TYR A 141 -18.63 3.01 19.09
N ASP A 142 -18.22 4.27 19.10
CA ASP A 142 -18.87 5.30 19.92
C ASP A 142 -20.23 5.63 19.30
N ARG A 143 -21.32 5.27 19.98
CA ARG A 143 -22.69 5.45 19.45
C ARG A 143 -23.32 6.79 19.82
N THR A 144 -22.60 7.66 20.53
CA THR A 144 -23.13 8.93 21.06
C THR A 144 -23.80 9.76 19.96
N GLY A 145 -25.10 10.00 20.08
CA GLY A 145 -25.88 10.80 19.12
C GLY A 145 -26.18 10.11 17.79
N LYS A 146 -25.80 8.84 17.63
CA LYS A 146 -25.99 8.01 16.42
C LYS A 146 -26.72 6.70 16.72
N GLU A 147 -27.34 6.55 17.89
CA GLU A 147 -27.93 5.30 18.40
C GLU A 147 -28.99 4.73 17.45
N VAL A 148 -29.91 5.58 17.00
CA VAL A 148 -31.00 5.19 16.09
C VAL A 148 -30.47 4.81 14.71
N LEU A 149 -29.53 5.60 14.19
CA LEU A 149 -28.92 5.37 12.87
C LEU A 149 -28.11 4.08 12.85
N LEU A 150 -27.33 3.82 13.91
CA LEU A 150 -26.56 2.59 14.06
C LEU A 150 -27.48 1.37 14.13
N SER A 151 -28.57 1.46 14.90
CA SER A 151 -29.58 0.39 14.97
C SER A 151 -30.20 0.10 13.59
N LYS A 152 -30.53 1.14 12.83
CA LYS A 152 -31.04 1.02 11.45
C LYS A 152 -30.03 0.34 10.52
N ALA A 153 -28.76 0.73 10.60
CA ALA A 153 -27.68 0.15 9.79
C ALA A 153 -27.47 -1.34 10.10
N VAL A 154 -27.43 -1.71 11.38
CA VAL A 154 -27.27 -3.09 11.83
C VAL A 154 -28.46 -3.96 11.41
N LEU A 155 -29.69 -3.45 11.51
CA LEU A 155 -30.88 -4.16 11.02
C LEU A 155 -30.80 -4.40 9.52
N ARG A 156 -30.40 -3.39 8.74
CA ARG A 156 -30.25 -3.52 7.29
C ARG A 156 -29.24 -4.61 6.91
N LEU A 157 -28.05 -4.59 7.52
CA LEU A 157 -27.01 -5.61 7.28
C LEU A 157 -27.53 -7.03 7.53
N ARG A 158 -28.39 -7.23 8.54
CA ARG A 158 -29.01 -8.53 8.84
C ARG A 158 -30.12 -8.92 7.87
N THR A 159 -30.85 -7.96 7.31
CA THR A 159 -31.89 -8.22 6.30
C THR A 159 -31.32 -8.51 4.91
N GLU A 160 -30.05 -8.19 4.66
CA GLU A 160 -29.37 -8.50 3.40
C GLU A 160 -28.99 -9.99 3.27
N GLU A 161 -28.92 -10.73 4.40
CA GLU A 161 -28.69 -12.17 4.39
C GLU A 161 -29.85 -12.92 3.71
N LYS A 162 -29.54 -13.95 2.91
CA LYS A 162 -30.56 -14.74 2.17
C LYS A 162 -31.55 -15.45 3.12
N GLU A 163 -31.15 -15.67 4.37
CA GLU A 163 -32.01 -16.20 5.44
C GLU A 163 -31.84 -15.31 6.67
N ALA A 164 -32.96 -14.96 7.32
CA ALA A 164 -32.93 -14.12 8.52
C ALA A 164 -32.19 -14.87 9.65
N PRO A 165 -31.22 -14.23 10.33
CA PRO A 165 -30.51 -14.86 11.43
C PRO A 165 -31.44 -15.09 12.63
N ARG A 166 -31.22 -16.18 13.36
CA ARG A 166 -31.91 -16.43 14.64
C ARG A 166 -31.35 -15.48 15.69
N LEU A 167 -32.20 -14.59 16.20
CA LEU A 167 -31.85 -13.64 17.24
C LEU A 167 -32.23 -14.20 18.61
N SER A 168 -31.30 -14.13 19.57
CA SER A 168 -31.54 -14.48 20.97
C SER A 168 -30.80 -13.52 21.89
N GLN A 169 -31.38 -13.21 23.05
CA GLN A 169 -30.66 -12.48 24.09
C GLN A 169 -29.89 -13.45 24.97
N VAL A 170 -28.63 -13.13 25.25
CA VAL A 170 -27.75 -13.88 26.12
C VAL A 170 -27.05 -12.91 27.08
N THR A 171 -26.72 -13.37 28.28
CA THR A 171 -25.92 -12.58 29.21
C THR A 171 -24.45 -12.97 29.08
N ILE A 172 -23.59 -11.98 28.81
CA ILE A 172 -22.12 -12.13 28.71
C ILE A 172 -21.47 -11.02 29.51
N GLY A 173 -20.54 -11.34 30.42
CA GLY A 173 -19.86 -10.34 31.26
C GLY A 173 -20.80 -9.53 32.19
N GLY A 174 -22.04 -9.99 32.39
CA GLY A 174 -23.09 -9.27 33.11
C GLY A 174 -23.90 -8.27 32.27
N ALA A 175 -23.59 -8.12 30.98
CA ALA A 175 -24.36 -7.29 30.04
C ALA A 175 -25.35 -8.14 29.23
N GLN A 176 -26.45 -7.51 28.81
CA GLN A 176 -27.39 -8.09 27.85
C GLN A 176 -26.80 -7.98 26.44
N VAL A 177 -26.60 -9.12 25.79
CA VAL A 177 -25.98 -9.22 24.46
C VAL A 177 -26.94 -9.90 23.51
N LEU A 178 -27.11 -9.31 22.34
CA LEU A 178 -27.87 -9.90 21.24
C LEU A 178 -26.96 -10.87 20.48
N LYS A 179 -27.28 -12.17 20.55
CA LYS A 179 -26.67 -13.20 19.73
C LYS A 179 -27.48 -13.34 18.43
N ALA A 180 -26.83 -13.15 17.29
CA ALA A 180 -27.38 -13.44 15.97
C ALA A 180 -26.68 -14.67 15.40
N GLU A 181 -27.46 -15.69 15.04
CA GLU A 181 -26.98 -16.96 14.50
C GLU A 181 -27.56 -17.18 13.11
N GLY A 182 -26.71 -17.03 12.09
CA GLY A 182 -27.06 -17.18 10.67
C GLY A 182 -26.23 -18.27 9.99
N LYS A 183 -26.42 -18.45 8.68
CA LYS A 183 -25.60 -19.36 7.85
C LYS A 183 -24.12 -18.96 7.80
N SER A 184 -23.86 -17.67 7.92
CA SER A 184 -22.53 -17.04 7.89
C SER A 184 -21.75 -17.23 9.20
N GLY A 185 -22.41 -17.59 10.30
CA GLY A 185 -21.81 -17.81 11.61
C GLY A 185 -22.61 -17.19 12.75
N ILE A 186 -21.95 -17.02 13.89
CA ILE A 186 -22.50 -16.36 15.07
C ILE A 186 -21.87 -14.97 15.18
N SER A 187 -22.68 -13.97 15.52
CA SER A 187 -22.21 -12.67 15.97
C SER A 187 -22.89 -12.26 17.27
N TYR A 188 -22.18 -11.50 18.07
CA TYR A 188 -22.61 -10.95 19.33
C TYR A 188 -22.60 -9.43 19.23
N TRP A 189 -23.69 -8.80 19.64
CA TRP A 189 -23.85 -7.34 19.65
C TRP A 189 -24.29 -6.86 21.02
N ALA A 190 -23.55 -5.93 21.61
CA ALA A 190 -23.86 -5.36 22.91
C ALA A 190 -23.85 -3.83 22.84
N GLU A 191 -24.79 -3.19 23.51
CA GLU A 191 -24.73 -1.76 23.80
C GLU A 191 -24.30 -1.59 25.26
N HIS A 192 -23.14 -0.97 25.47
CA HIS A 192 -22.51 -0.87 26.79
C HIS A 192 -22.03 0.56 27.05
N GLY A 193 -22.75 1.29 27.89
CA GLY A 193 -22.53 2.72 28.07
C GLY A 193 -22.69 3.47 26.74
N LYS A 194 -21.68 4.25 26.36
CA LYS A 194 -21.61 4.97 25.08
C LYS A 194 -21.09 4.14 23.90
N TYR A 195 -20.73 2.87 24.14
CA TYR A 195 -20.16 2.03 23.09
C TYR A 195 -21.18 1.03 22.56
N ALA A 196 -21.11 0.76 21.27
CA ALA A 196 -21.64 -0.46 20.66
C ALA A 196 -20.48 -1.41 20.36
N VAL A 197 -20.60 -2.65 20.81
CA VAL A 197 -19.57 -3.68 20.67
C VAL A 197 -20.10 -4.82 19.81
N SER A 198 -19.33 -5.24 18.82
CA SER A 198 -19.63 -6.36 17.94
C SER A 198 -18.46 -7.31 17.83
N THR A 199 -18.70 -8.62 17.88
CA THR A 199 -17.67 -9.65 17.66
C THR A 199 -18.28 -10.99 17.28
N GLY A 200 -17.51 -11.85 16.61
CA GLY A 200 -17.91 -13.23 16.31
C GLY A 200 -17.79 -14.20 17.50
N GLU A 201 -17.06 -13.82 18.57
CA GLU A 201 -16.73 -14.72 19.68
C GLU A 201 -17.25 -14.25 21.03
N ARG A 202 -17.82 -15.20 21.78
CA ARG A 202 -18.32 -14.94 23.14
C ARG A 202 -17.20 -14.50 24.08
N SER A 203 -16.03 -15.14 23.97
CA SER A 203 -14.87 -14.87 24.82
C SER A 203 -14.27 -13.48 24.58
N VAL A 204 -14.25 -13.03 23.32
CA VAL A 204 -13.82 -11.68 22.93
C VAL A 204 -14.82 -10.64 23.44
N MET A 205 -16.12 -10.90 23.32
CA MET A 205 -17.16 -10.02 23.86
C MET A 205 -17.00 -9.83 25.37
N GLU A 206 -16.81 -10.93 26.11
CA GLU A 206 -16.61 -10.91 27.55
C GLU A 206 -15.36 -10.12 27.95
N GLU A 207 -14.24 -10.31 27.24
CA GLU A 207 -13.01 -9.57 27.51
C GLU A 207 -13.18 -8.06 27.27
N ILE A 208 -13.75 -7.66 26.12
CA ILE A 208 -13.95 -6.24 25.78
C ILE A 208 -14.87 -5.56 26.81
N LEU A 209 -16.02 -6.17 27.11
CA LEU A 209 -16.96 -5.62 28.10
C LEU A 209 -16.31 -5.51 29.49
N GLY A 210 -15.53 -6.52 29.91
CA GLY A 210 -14.79 -6.48 31.16
C GLY A 210 -13.74 -5.36 31.22
N ARG A 211 -13.08 -5.04 30.10
CA ARG A 211 -12.13 -3.91 30.01
C ARG A 211 -12.84 -2.57 30.04
N LEU A 212 -13.97 -2.43 29.33
CA LEU A 212 -14.80 -1.22 29.35
C LEU A 212 -15.36 -0.91 30.74
N ASP A 213 -15.74 -1.92 31.51
CA ASP A 213 -16.18 -1.78 32.91
C ASP A 213 -15.05 -1.43 33.89
N GLY A 214 -13.79 -1.48 33.46
CA GLY A 214 -12.64 -1.38 34.34
C GLY A 214 -12.53 -2.56 35.33
N LYS A 215 -13.29 -3.65 35.15
CA LYS A 215 -13.17 -4.89 35.94
C LYS A 215 -11.79 -5.54 35.76
N LEU A 216 -11.12 -5.24 34.65
CA LEU A 216 -9.75 -5.69 34.33
C LEU A 216 -8.68 -4.61 34.60
N ARG A 217 -8.95 -3.63 35.47
CA ARG A 217 -7.94 -2.64 35.91
C ARG A 217 -6.73 -3.37 36.53
N GLY A 218 -5.56 -3.22 35.92
CA GLY A 218 -4.31 -3.89 36.32
C GLY A 218 -3.98 -5.17 35.54
N ALA A 219 -4.91 -5.69 34.72
CA ALA A 219 -4.57 -6.74 33.77
C ALA A 219 -3.62 -6.21 32.69
N ALA A 220 -2.79 -7.09 32.14
CA ALA A 220 -1.92 -6.71 31.03
C ALA A 220 -2.73 -6.14 29.85
N SER A 221 -2.14 -5.16 29.18
CA SER A 221 -2.71 -4.43 28.05
C SER A 221 -1.82 -4.57 26.82
N LEU A 222 -2.33 -4.17 25.65
CA LEU A 222 -1.53 -4.14 24.42
C LEU A 222 -0.27 -3.28 24.58
N THR A 223 -0.38 -2.16 25.31
CA THR A 223 0.73 -1.24 25.58
C THR A 223 1.91 -1.86 26.34
N GLN A 224 1.71 -3.00 26.98
CA GLN A 224 2.77 -3.75 27.67
C GLN A 224 3.45 -4.79 26.79
N SER A 225 2.96 -5.02 25.56
CA SER A 225 3.58 -5.97 24.64
C SER A 225 4.83 -5.37 24.00
N ALA A 226 5.88 -6.19 23.85
CA ALA A 226 7.16 -5.76 23.27
C ALA A 226 6.99 -5.16 21.86
N ALA A 227 6.21 -5.81 21.00
CA ALA A 227 5.94 -5.33 19.64
C ALA A 227 5.24 -3.95 19.64
N TYR A 228 4.34 -3.69 20.60
CA TYR A 228 3.70 -2.39 20.70
C TYR A 228 4.67 -1.32 21.23
N GLN A 229 5.51 -1.65 22.21
CA GLN A 229 6.53 -0.74 22.74
C GLN A 229 7.57 -0.36 21.67
N GLU A 230 7.96 -1.31 20.83
CA GLU A 230 8.81 -1.05 19.66
C GLU A 230 8.14 -0.09 18.66
N ALA A 231 6.82 -0.24 18.44
CA ALA A 231 6.03 0.57 17.54
C ALA A 231 5.63 1.95 18.09
N GLN A 232 5.86 2.24 19.36
CA GLN A 232 5.31 3.40 20.05
C GLN A 232 5.67 4.74 19.39
N ALA A 233 6.83 4.86 18.76
CA ALA A 233 7.24 6.08 18.04
C ALA A 233 6.34 6.43 16.83
N ASN A 234 5.60 5.45 16.31
CA ASN A 234 4.72 5.59 15.16
C ASN A 234 3.22 5.61 15.53
N LEU A 235 2.90 5.58 16.83
CA LEU A 235 1.56 5.43 17.38
C LEU A 235 1.26 6.55 18.39
N GLY A 236 -0.01 6.70 18.76
CA GLY A 236 -0.51 7.63 19.78
C GLY A 236 -0.97 8.99 19.26
N SER A 237 -1.10 9.15 17.93
CA SER A 237 -1.51 10.42 17.32
C SER A 237 -2.17 10.21 15.97
N GLY A 238 -2.99 11.18 15.57
CA GLY A 238 -3.59 11.23 14.24
C GLY A 238 -5.09 10.93 14.22
N LEU A 239 -5.65 11.05 13.02
CA LEU A 239 -7.04 10.74 12.70
C LEU A 239 -7.25 9.22 12.55
N ILE A 240 -6.28 8.56 11.93
CA ILE A 240 -6.23 7.11 11.74
C ILE A 240 -4.95 6.62 12.39
N GLU A 241 -5.06 5.54 13.16
CA GLU A 241 -3.91 4.80 13.67
C GLU A 241 -4.12 3.31 13.39
N PHE A 242 -3.05 2.61 13.00
CA PHE A 242 -3.09 1.16 12.82
C PHE A 242 -1.85 0.49 13.40
N PHE A 243 -2.07 -0.73 13.89
CA PHE A 243 -1.03 -1.61 14.39
C PHE A 243 -1.37 -3.04 14.02
N LEU A 244 -0.40 -3.76 13.50
CA LEU A 244 -0.45 -5.16 13.18
C LEU A 244 0.79 -5.82 13.75
N ARG A 245 0.64 -6.56 14.84
CA ARG A 245 1.66 -7.51 15.30
C ARG A 245 1.73 -8.64 14.30
N ILE A 246 2.92 -8.86 13.75
CA ILE A 246 3.17 -10.03 12.93
C ILE A 246 3.29 -11.19 13.93
N PRO A 247 2.34 -12.16 13.92
CA PRO A 247 2.47 -13.31 14.78
C PRO A 247 3.72 -14.07 14.37
N ASP A 248 4.21 -14.93 15.25
CA ASP A 248 5.24 -15.90 14.90
C ASP A 248 4.68 -16.81 13.78
N LEU A 249 5.01 -16.45 12.53
CA LEU A 249 4.44 -16.93 11.26
C LEU A 249 4.65 -18.44 11.10
N GLU A 250 5.67 -18.98 11.76
CA GLU A 250 5.95 -20.42 11.89
C GLU A 250 4.74 -21.16 12.47
N ASN A 251 3.99 -20.54 13.39
CA ASN A 251 2.80 -21.15 14.01
C ASN A 251 1.55 -21.13 13.11
N LEU A 252 1.55 -20.35 12.02
CA LEU A 252 0.45 -20.33 11.04
C LEU A 252 0.65 -21.40 9.95
N ALA A 253 1.89 -21.82 9.73
CA ALA A 253 2.23 -22.99 8.92
C ALA A 253 1.99 -24.25 9.75
N ALA A 254 0.73 -24.70 9.86
CA ALA A 254 0.48 -26.08 10.30
C ALA A 254 1.06 -27.02 9.26
N ASP A 255 2.30 -27.49 9.46
CA ASP A 255 2.95 -28.40 8.55
C ASP A 255 2.03 -29.60 8.30
N SER A 256 1.72 -29.81 7.02
CA SER A 256 0.97 -30.97 6.59
C SER A 256 1.82 -32.24 6.80
N LYS A 257 1.15 -33.39 6.91
CA LYS A 257 1.72 -34.70 7.30
C LYS A 257 3.13 -34.95 6.74
N ALA A 258 3.97 -35.62 7.53
CA ALA A 258 5.31 -36.05 7.11
C ALA A 258 5.30 -36.67 5.69
N GLY A 259 6.05 -36.07 4.76
CA GLY A 259 6.13 -36.47 3.35
C GLY A 259 5.56 -35.47 2.33
N THR A 260 4.88 -34.40 2.76
CA THR A 260 4.45 -33.29 1.88
C THR A 260 5.31 -32.04 2.05
N PHE A 261 5.18 -31.09 1.12
CA PHE A 261 5.86 -29.78 1.15
C PHE A 261 5.62 -29.07 2.49
N GLN A 262 6.70 -28.73 3.18
CA GLN A 262 6.68 -28.05 4.49
C GLN A 262 6.91 -26.56 4.29
N VAL A 263 6.04 -25.74 4.89
CA VAL A 263 6.09 -24.28 4.72
C VAL A 263 6.96 -23.65 5.80
N GLY A 264 7.00 -24.23 7.01
CA GLY A 264 7.82 -23.74 8.13
C GLY A 264 9.28 -23.48 7.73
N PRO A 265 10.02 -24.49 7.23
CA PRO A 265 11.44 -24.33 6.86
C PRO A 265 11.70 -23.23 5.82
N LEU A 266 10.72 -22.91 4.97
CA LEU A 266 10.84 -21.83 3.98
C LEU A 266 10.69 -20.45 4.60
N LEU A 267 9.76 -20.33 5.56
CA LEU A 267 9.56 -19.11 6.34
C LEU A 267 10.79 -18.82 7.20
N ASP A 268 11.35 -19.85 7.85
CA ASP A 268 12.58 -19.76 8.64
C ASP A 268 13.76 -19.32 7.76
N ALA A 269 13.91 -19.94 6.58
CA ALA A 269 14.98 -19.59 5.64
C ALA A 269 14.85 -18.18 5.04
N ALA A 270 13.61 -17.70 4.90
CA ALA A 270 13.31 -16.31 4.54
C ALA A 270 13.57 -15.33 5.69
N GLY A 271 13.75 -15.81 6.92
CA GLY A 271 14.01 -14.98 8.10
C GLY A 271 12.79 -14.19 8.57
N VAL A 272 11.56 -14.64 8.27
CA VAL A 272 10.34 -13.85 8.54
C VAL A 272 10.07 -13.64 10.02
N ALA A 273 10.65 -14.46 10.90
CA ALA A 273 10.61 -14.28 12.36
C ALA A 273 11.23 -12.96 12.81
N ALA A 274 12.11 -12.36 12.01
CA ALA A 274 12.66 -11.04 12.27
C ALA A 274 11.63 -9.92 12.14
N LEU A 275 10.47 -10.16 11.52
CA LEU A 275 9.39 -9.18 11.41
C LEU A 275 8.51 -9.22 12.66
N HIS A 276 8.44 -8.11 13.39
CA HIS A 276 7.69 -8.04 14.64
C HIS A 276 6.33 -7.35 14.46
N SER A 277 6.29 -6.24 13.71
CA SER A 277 5.05 -5.47 13.56
C SER A 277 5.03 -4.55 12.33
N VAL A 278 3.83 -4.13 11.96
CA VAL A 278 3.55 -3.06 11.02
C VAL A 278 2.70 -2.03 11.75
N SER A 279 3.09 -0.76 11.71
CA SER A 279 2.42 0.30 12.45
C SER A 279 2.41 1.60 11.68
N GLY A 280 1.46 2.48 11.95
CA GLY A 280 1.46 3.82 11.37
C GLY A 280 0.25 4.63 11.74
N HIS A 281 0.26 5.89 11.30
CA HIS A 281 -0.85 6.81 11.51
C HIS A 281 -0.93 7.87 10.40
N VAL A 282 -2.08 8.54 10.37
CA VAL A 282 -2.36 9.69 9.49
C VAL A 282 -2.77 10.87 10.36
N SER A 283 -2.11 12.01 10.24
CA SER A 283 -2.41 13.24 10.98
C SER A 283 -2.56 14.44 10.05
N PHE A 284 -3.13 15.54 10.57
CA PHE A 284 -3.29 16.79 9.83
C PHE A 284 -2.60 17.94 10.55
N GLU A 285 -1.79 18.69 9.81
CA GLU A 285 -1.06 19.86 10.28
C GLU A 285 -1.35 21.05 9.37
N GLY A 286 -2.40 21.80 9.72
CA GLY A 286 -2.90 22.88 8.87
C GLY A 286 -3.30 22.34 7.49
N ALA A 287 -2.68 22.89 6.43
CA ALA A 287 -2.86 22.44 5.05
C ALA A 287 -2.38 21.02 4.77
N LYS A 288 -1.47 20.50 5.60
CA LYS A 288 -0.72 19.29 5.28
C LYS A 288 -1.34 18.05 5.89
N THR A 289 -1.36 16.98 5.11
CA THR A 289 -1.60 15.62 5.59
C THR A 289 -0.27 14.91 5.76
N HIS A 290 -0.03 14.36 6.94
CA HIS A 290 1.16 13.60 7.29
C HIS A 290 0.80 12.13 7.45
N VAL A 291 1.54 11.26 6.78
CA VAL A 291 1.38 9.81 6.85
C VAL A 291 2.70 9.22 7.28
N GLN A 292 2.69 8.47 8.39
CA GLN A 292 3.85 7.72 8.86
C GLN A 292 3.51 6.25 8.95
N ALA A 293 4.43 5.40 8.50
CA ALA A 293 4.31 3.96 8.63
C ALA A 293 5.67 3.32 8.83
N ALA A 294 5.70 2.16 9.47
CA ALA A 294 6.90 1.37 9.62
C ALA A 294 6.58 -0.12 9.59
N LEU A 295 7.52 -0.89 9.04
CA LEU A 295 7.63 -2.33 9.24
C LEU A 295 8.83 -2.52 10.17
N LEU A 296 8.56 -3.04 11.37
CA LEU A 296 9.49 -3.08 12.48
C LEU A 296 9.93 -4.51 12.77
N GLY A 297 11.16 -4.65 13.23
CA GLY A 297 11.80 -5.94 13.43
C GLY A 297 13.31 -5.88 13.58
N ASP A 298 13.94 -7.05 13.63
CA ASP A 298 15.39 -7.16 13.55
C ASP A 298 15.86 -6.94 12.11
N ALA A 299 16.49 -5.80 11.85
CA ALA A 299 16.98 -5.41 10.54
C ALA A 299 18.39 -5.98 10.20
N ALA A 300 18.88 -6.96 10.95
CA ALA A 300 20.13 -7.65 10.69
C ALA A 300 20.19 -8.31 9.31
N THR A 301 21.41 -8.58 8.84
CA THR A 301 21.64 -9.32 7.60
C THR A 301 21.08 -10.74 7.72
N GLY A 302 20.41 -11.21 6.68
CA GLY A 302 19.73 -12.50 6.65
C GLY A 302 18.22 -12.42 6.83
N THR A 303 17.66 -11.22 6.94
CA THR A 303 16.23 -10.99 7.20
C THR A 303 15.51 -10.41 5.98
N PRO A 304 14.18 -10.35 5.95
CA PRO A 304 13.43 -9.69 4.88
C PRO A 304 13.79 -8.22 4.70
N PHE A 305 14.39 -7.57 5.70
CA PHE A 305 14.87 -6.20 5.59
C PHE A 305 16.07 -6.03 4.65
N ASP A 306 16.72 -7.11 4.23
CA ASP A 306 17.80 -7.08 3.24
C ASP A 306 17.34 -6.75 1.83
N VAL A 307 16.03 -6.65 1.58
CA VAL A 307 15.49 -6.12 0.31
C VAL A 307 15.89 -4.65 0.13
N TRP A 308 15.95 -3.88 1.22
CA TRP A 308 16.25 -2.46 1.19
C TRP A 308 17.72 -2.19 1.50
N ALA A 309 18.30 -1.24 0.77
CA ALA A 309 19.61 -0.71 1.11
C ALA A 309 19.55 0.15 2.39
N THR A 310 20.70 0.36 3.05
CA THR A 310 20.86 1.26 4.20
C THR A 310 20.60 2.74 3.86
N GLY A 311 20.44 3.08 2.59
CA GLY A 311 20.18 4.42 2.10
C GLY A 311 21.46 5.24 1.86
N GLN A 312 21.30 6.34 1.13
CA GLN A 312 22.37 7.28 0.78
C GLN A 312 21.90 8.72 1.00
N SER A 313 22.84 9.65 1.16
CA SER A 313 22.53 11.07 1.37
C SER A 313 22.00 11.76 0.10
N SER A 314 22.48 11.31 -1.05
CA SER A 314 22.03 11.77 -2.37
C SER A 314 22.04 10.61 -3.35
N LEU A 315 21.07 10.62 -4.26
CA LEU A 315 20.87 9.61 -5.30
C LEU A 315 21.43 10.14 -6.62
N ALA A 316 22.13 9.30 -7.36
CA ALA A 316 22.81 9.72 -8.59
C ALA A 316 21.80 10.21 -9.64
N SER A 317 20.61 9.62 -9.69
CA SER A 317 19.56 9.99 -10.65
C SER A 317 19.02 11.41 -10.42
N LEU A 318 19.16 11.96 -9.21
CA LEU A 318 18.68 13.30 -8.88
C LEU A 318 19.38 14.38 -9.71
N SER A 319 20.63 14.17 -10.13
CA SER A 319 21.37 15.12 -10.98
C SER A 319 20.80 15.24 -12.41
N PHE A 320 19.92 14.34 -12.82
CA PHE A 320 19.26 14.37 -14.13
C PHE A 320 17.89 15.05 -14.08
N VAL A 321 17.42 15.44 -12.90
CA VAL A 321 16.06 15.92 -12.69
C VAL A 321 16.03 17.45 -12.80
N PRO A 322 15.39 18.01 -13.82
CA PRO A 322 15.28 19.45 -13.96
C PRO A 322 14.32 20.05 -12.93
N VAL A 323 14.46 21.35 -12.65
CA VAL A 323 13.59 22.07 -11.70
C VAL A 323 12.10 22.04 -12.10
N ASP A 324 11.80 21.91 -13.39
CA ASP A 324 10.44 21.87 -13.95
C ASP A 324 9.83 20.46 -13.97
N ALA A 325 10.52 19.45 -13.42
CA ALA A 325 9.95 18.11 -13.30
C ALA A 325 8.64 18.13 -12.49
N VAL A 326 7.61 17.45 -13.01
CA VAL A 326 6.30 17.25 -12.37
C VAL A 326 6.39 16.18 -11.29
N SER A 327 7.15 15.12 -11.55
CA SER A 327 7.40 14.09 -10.54
C SER A 327 8.76 13.44 -10.68
N TYR A 328 9.31 13.05 -9.54
CA TYR A 328 10.54 12.26 -9.42
C TYR A 328 10.34 11.23 -8.32
N THR A 329 10.70 9.98 -8.58
CA THR A 329 10.65 8.92 -7.58
C THR A 329 11.84 8.02 -7.73
N SER A 330 12.40 7.60 -6.62
CA SER A 330 13.62 6.83 -6.56
C SER A 330 13.56 5.86 -5.37
N ALA A 331 14.24 4.74 -5.53
CA ALA A 331 14.39 3.70 -4.52
C ALA A 331 15.76 3.04 -4.66
N GLN A 332 16.31 2.58 -3.54
CA GLN A 332 17.52 1.78 -3.45
C GLN A 332 17.20 0.40 -2.91
N LEU A 333 17.39 -0.60 -3.77
CA LEU A 333 17.22 -2.00 -3.45
C LEU A 333 18.59 -2.65 -3.25
N ASN A 334 18.66 -3.61 -2.35
CA ASN A 334 19.82 -4.47 -2.23
C ASN A 334 19.58 -5.76 -3.01
N PHE A 335 19.89 -5.72 -4.31
CA PHE A 335 19.69 -6.86 -5.21
C PHE A 335 20.44 -8.13 -4.76
N LEU A 336 21.60 -7.98 -4.13
CA LEU A 336 22.33 -9.11 -3.56
C LEU A 336 21.59 -9.70 -2.37
N GLY A 337 21.08 -8.88 -1.45
CA GLY A 337 20.26 -9.34 -0.32
C GLY A 337 18.97 -10.06 -0.76
N ILE A 338 18.32 -9.56 -1.83
CA ILE A 338 17.17 -10.24 -2.46
C ILE A 338 17.59 -11.62 -2.98
N TYR A 339 18.68 -11.68 -3.74
CA TYR A 339 19.17 -12.93 -4.32
C TYR A 339 19.60 -13.94 -3.24
N ASP A 340 20.30 -13.50 -2.20
CA ASP A 340 20.70 -14.35 -1.08
C ASP A 340 19.48 -14.90 -0.33
N THR A 341 18.43 -14.10 -0.16
CA THR A 341 17.16 -14.56 0.43
C THR A 341 16.49 -15.61 -0.45
N VAL A 342 16.38 -15.38 -1.75
CA VAL A 342 15.83 -16.37 -2.70
C VAL A 342 16.64 -17.66 -2.67
N LYS A 343 17.97 -17.57 -2.60
CA LYS A 343 18.87 -18.72 -2.54
C LYS A 343 18.72 -19.50 -1.24
N ARG A 344 18.59 -18.84 -0.08
CA ARG A 344 18.30 -19.51 1.20
C ARG A 344 16.97 -20.25 1.16
N VAL A 345 15.90 -19.60 0.67
CA VAL A 345 14.57 -20.22 0.54
C VAL A 345 14.60 -21.41 -0.42
N ALA A 346 15.26 -21.26 -1.57
CA ALA A 346 15.40 -22.35 -2.54
C ALA A 346 16.14 -23.55 -1.92
N ARG A 347 17.21 -23.33 -1.16
CA ARG A 347 17.95 -24.39 -0.45
C ARG A 347 17.10 -25.10 0.59
N ALA A 348 16.23 -24.38 1.30
CA ALA A 348 15.30 -24.96 2.26
C ALA A 348 14.17 -25.78 1.60
N ALA A 349 13.83 -25.49 0.33
CA ALA A 349 12.83 -26.23 -0.42
C ALA A 349 13.32 -27.61 -0.91
N PHE A 350 14.63 -27.84 -1.01
CA PHE A 350 15.19 -29.13 -1.43
C PHE A 350 15.46 -30.07 -0.25
N PRO A 351 15.18 -31.38 -0.38
CA PRO A 351 15.63 -32.38 0.60
C PRO A 351 17.15 -32.32 0.81
N GLN A 352 17.65 -32.61 2.01
CA GLN A 352 19.08 -32.53 2.34
C GLN A 352 19.99 -33.26 1.34
N ALA A 353 19.55 -34.42 0.81
CA ALA A 353 20.29 -35.19 -0.20
C ALA A 353 20.36 -34.53 -1.59
N GLN A 354 19.58 -33.47 -1.83
CA GLN A 354 19.45 -32.75 -3.11
C GLN A 354 19.81 -31.27 -3.01
N GLN A 355 20.40 -30.82 -1.89
CA GLN A 355 20.74 -29.40 -1.72
C GLN A 355 21.76 -28.88 -2.75
N GLY A 356 22.58 -29.76 -3.35
CA GLY A 356 23.44 -29.41 -4.49
C GLY A 356 22.67 -28.94 -5.73
N ASN A 357 21.36 -29.21 -5.83
CA ASN A 357 20.51 -28.69 -6.91
C ASN A 357 20.25 -27.18 -6.78
N ALA A 358 20.41 -26.58 -5.59
CA ALA A 358 20.38 -25.13 -5.47
C ALA A 358 21.62 -24.49 -6.11
N ASP A 359 22.78 -25.14 -6.04
CA ASP A 359 24.00 -24.67 -6.70
C ASP A 359 23.95 -24.90 -8.24
N LEU A 360 23.07 -25.79 -8.70
CA LEU A 360 22.71 -25.91 -10.12
C LEU A 360 22.02 -24.64 -10.65
N LEU A 361 21.19 -23.95 -9.84
CA LEU A 361 20.55 -22.70 -10.25
C LEU A 361 21.60 -21.62 -10.54
N ASP A 362 22.65 -21.55 -9.72
CA ASP A 362 23.75 -20.61 -9.92
C ASP A 362 24.56 -20.97 -11.18
N THR A 363 24.77 -22.26 -11.42
CA THR A 363 25.45 -22.75 -12.63
C THR A 363 24.65 -22.43 -13.89
N ILE A 364 23.33 -22.64 -13.87
CA ILE A 364 22.43 -22.31 -14.99
C ILE A 364 22.40 -20.80 -15.22
N ALA A 365 22.28 -20.00 -14.16
CA ALA A 365 22.31 -18.55 -14.25
C ALA A 365 23.66 -18.07 -14.81
N GLN A 366 24.77 -18.61 -14.33
CA GLN A 366 26.11 -18.28 -14.82
C GLN A 366 26.29 -18.61 -16.30
N HIS A 367 25.83 -19.79 -16.75
CA HIS A 367 25.89 -20.16 -18.16
C HIS A 367 25.08 -19.18 -19.04
N LYS A 368 23.91 -18.72 -18.56
CA LYS A 368 23.08 -17.75 -19.31
C LYS A 368 23.64 -16.34 -19.31
N LEU A 369 24.21 -15.89 -18.20
CA LEU A 369 24.71 -14.52 -18.03
C LEU A 369 26.16 -14.35 -18.50
N GLY A 370 26.89 -15.46 -18.66
CA GLY A 370 28.33 -15.45 -18.96
C GLY A 370 29.22 -15.02 -17.78
N MET A 371 28.64 -14.91 -16.58
CA MET A 371 29.29 -14.55 -15.32
C MET A 371 28.41 -14.99 -14.13
N PRO A 372 28.96 -15.16 -12.92
CA PRO A 372 28.17 -15.48 -11.72
C PRO A 372 27.02 -14.48 -11.50
N ALA A 373 25.84 -14.98 -11.08
CA ALA A 373 24.66 -14.13 -10.87
C ALA A 373 24.91 -13.02 -9.84
N ALA A 374 25.63 -13.31 -8.75
CA ALA A 374 26.03 -12.32 -7.77
C ALA A 374 26.92 -11.21 -8.38
N GLU A 375 27.85 -11.56 -9.28
CA GLU A 375 28.66 -10.55 -9.99
C GLU A 375 27.79 -9.70 -10.92
N ALA A 376 26.87 -10.31 -11.66
CA ALA A 376 25.95 -9.60 -12.55
C ALA A 376 25.06 -8.61 -11.77
N LEU A 377 24.49 -9.03 -10.64
CA LEU A 377 23.71 -8.15 -9.75
C LEU A 377 24.58 -7.07 -9.11
N GLY A 378 25.84 -7.39 -8.81
CA GLY A 378 26.84 -6.45 -8.32
C GLY A 378 27.22 -5.35 -9.30
N LEU A 379 26.92 -5.49 -10.60
CA LEU A 379 27.07 -4.41 -11.58
C LEU A 379 26.06 -3.28 -11.38
N LEU A 380 24.93 -3.55 -10.70
CA LEU A 380 23.91 -2.56 -10.39
C LEU A 380 24.22 -1.88 -9.06
N THR A 381 23.91 -0.59 -8.94
CA THR A 381 24.05 0.12 -7.66
C THR A 381 22.93 -0.23 -6.69
N GLY A 382 21.80 -0.73 -7.20
CA GLY A 382 20.55 -0.86 -6.45
C GLY A 382 19.58 0.29 -6.68
N GLU A 383 20.05 1.39 -7.26
CA GLU A 383 19.24 2.58 -7.52
C GLU A 383 18.32 2.38 -8.72
N PHE A 384 17.03 2.59 -8.52
CA PHE A 384 16.02 2.70 -9.55
C PHE A 384 15.24 3.98 -9.36
N ALA A 385 15.07 4.77 -10.43
CA ALA A 385 14.28 5.98 -10.38
C ALA A 385 13.40 6.17 -11.61
N SER A 386 12.48 7.11 -11.51
CA SER A 386 11.56 7.49 -12.57
C SER A 386 11.26 8.98 -12.49
N MET A 387 11.15 9.63 -13.64
CA MET A 387 10.86 11.06 -13.74
C MET A 387 9.81 11.33 -14.82
N GLN A 388 8.96 12.32 -14.55
CA GLN A 388 7.99 12.87 -15.49
C GLN A 388 8.15 14.39 -15.56
N THR A 389 8.33 14.93 -16.77
CA THR A 389 8.41 16.38 -17.04
C THR A 389 7.19 16.92 -17.78
N SER A 390 6.34 16.05 -18.33
CA SER A 390 5.14 16.48 -19.05
C SER A 390 4.04 16.92 -18.09
N ALA A 391 3.60 18.18 -18.20
CA ALA A 391 2.46 18.72 -17.44
C ALA A 391 1.18 17.87 -17.62
N SER A 392 0.95 17.32 -18.80
CA SER A 392 -0.17 16.41 -19.10
C SER A 392 0.07 14.94 -18.69
N MET A 393 1.13 14.67 -17.91
CA MET A 393 1.56 13.34 -17.46
C MET A 393 1.71 12.32 -18.60
N ASP A 394 2.34 12.75 -19.70
CA ASP A 394 2.51 11.89 -20.85
C ASP A 394 3.44 10.71 -20.58
N SER A 395 2.88 9.50 -20.53
CA SER A 395 3.66 8.27 -20.34
C SER A 395 4.70 8.02 -21.44
N THR A 396 4.59 8.66 -22.61
CA THR A 396 5.64 8.58 -23.65
C THR A 396 6.87 9.43 -23.33
N LYS A 397 6.73 10.42 -22.43
CA LYS A 397 7.80 11.27 -21.91
C LYS A 397 8.34 10.81 -20.54
N GLN A 398 7.85 9.69 -20.04
CA GLN A 398 8.38 9.09 -18.81
C GLN A 398 9.80 8.58 -19.04
N VAL A 399 10.71 8.93 -18.13
CA VAL A 399 12.09 8.43 -18.11
C VAL A 399 12.29 7.55 -16.88
N TYR A 400 13.02 6.46 -17.05
CA TYR A 400 13.43 5.55 -16.00
C TYR A 400 14.95 5.54 -15.89
N PHE A 401 15.45 5.32 -14.68
CA PHE A 401 16.87 5.31 -14.35
C PHE A 401 17.20 4.02 -13.61
N LEU A 402 18.32 3.42 -13.96
CA LEU A 402 18.89 2.27 -13.27
C LEU A 402 20.39 2.52 -13.06
N GLY A 403 20.82 2.62 -11.80
CA GLY A 403 22.22 2.91 -11.48
C GLY A 403 23.13 1.71 -11.71
N ILE A 404 24.32 1.96 -12.26
CA ILE A 404 25.31 0.94 -12.61
C ILE A 404 26.71 1.33 -12.11
N ARG A 405 27.59 0.34 -11.93
CA ARG A 405 28.95 0.54 -11.39
C ARG A 405 30.04 0.44 -12.45
N LYS A 406 29.83 -0.39 -13.47
CA LYS A 406 30.85 -0.73 -14.47
C LYS A 406 30.24 -0.81 -15.87
N ARG A 407 30.21 0.31 -16.58
CA ARG A 407 29.60 0.43 -17.91
C ARG A 407 30.01 -0.66 -18.91
N PRO A 408 31.31 -0.99 -19.10
CA PRO A 408 31.71 -2.00 -20.10
C PRO A 408 31.13 -3.39 -19.81
N GLU A 409 31.20 -3.82 -18.56
CA GLU A 409 30.68 -5.10 -18.08
C GLU A 409 29.14 -5.12 -18.13
N THR A 410 28.49 -4.02 -17.76
CA THR A 410 27.04 -3.85 -17.90
C THR A 410 26.61 -3.96 -19.35
N LEU A 411 27.29 -3.29 -20.29
CA LEU A 411 27.00 -3.39 -21.72
C LEU A 411 27.19 -4.82 -22.23
N LYS A 412 28.27 -5.51 -21.80
CA LYS A 412 28.49 -6.92 -22.13
C LYS A 412 27.34 -7.80 -21.63
N LEU A 413 26.90 -7.59 -20.38
CA LEU A 413 25.77 -8.30 -19.80
C LEU A 413 24.48 -8.03 -20.59
N MET A 414 24.18 -6.76 -20.91
CA MET A 414 23.00 -6.39 -21.68
C MET A 414 23.00 -7.01 -23.08
N ARG A 415 24.13 -7.00 -23.78
CA ARG A 415 24.27 -7.65 -25.09
C ARG A 415 24.08 -9.16 -25.00
N THR A 416 24.46 -9.78 -23.88
CA THR A 416 24.27 -11.22 -23.64
C THR A 416 22.80 -11.54 -23.34
N VAL A 417 22.14 -10.73 -22.50
CA VAL A 417 20.75 -10.96 -22.07
C VAL A 417 19.73 -10.57 -23.15
N PHE A 418 20.02 -9.51 -23.91
CA PHE A 418 19.09 -8.93 -24.88
C PHE A 418 19.55 -9.08 -26.35
N SER A 419 20.43 -10.04 -26.66
CA SER A 419 21.05 -10.19 -27.98
C SER A 419 20.04 -10.14 -29.12
N ASP A 420 18.94 -10.87 -28.96
CA ASP A 420 17.93 -11.07 -30.00
C ASP A 420 16.90 -9.92 -30.03
N GLN A 421 16.89 -9.08 -28.99
CA GLN A 421 15.98 -7.96 -28.84
C GLN A 421 16.60 -6.61 -29.19
N ILE A 422 17.94 -6.50 -29.23
CA ILE A 422 18.63 -5.27 -29.63
C ILE A 422 18.48 -5.07 -31.15
N THR A 423 17.71 -4.06 -31.53
CA THR A 423 17.43 -3.69 -32.93
C THR A 423 18.31 -2.57 -33.46
N SER A 424 18.94 -1.80 -32.57
CA SER A 424 19.88 -0.74 -32.92
C SER A 424 20.82 -0.50 -31.74
N GLU A 425 22.09 -0.27 -32.06
CA GLU A 425 23.12 0.18 -31.11
C GLU A 425 23.90 1.32 -31.76
N ARG A 426 24.05 2.44 -31.05
CA ARG A 426 24.82 3.60 -31.50
C ARG A 426 25.62 4.17 -30.34
N ASN A 427 26.90 4.41 -30.57
CA ASN A 427 27.75 5.10 -29.60
C ASN A 427 27.80 6.59 -29.94
N GLU A 428 27.55 7.43 -28.96
CA GLU A 428 27.65 8.89 -29.00
C GLU A 428 28.46 9.29 -27.75
N ASP A 429 29.73 9.70 -27.94
CA ASP A 429 30.68 10.00 -26.86
C ASP A 429 30.80 8.88 -25.80
N ASP A 430 30.57 9.18 -24.52
CA ASP A 430 30.61 8.25 -23.41
C ASP A 430 29.25 7.55 -23.16
N ILE A 431 28.32 7.63 -24.12
CA ILE A 431 26.97 7.08 -24.03
C ILE A 431 26.76 6.05 -25.16
N THR A 432 26.19 4.90 -24.80
CA THR A 432 25.73 3.91 -25.79
C THR A 432 24.21 3.90 -25.81
N PHE A 433 23.62 4.31 -26.93
CA PHE A 433 22.20 4.20 -27.19
C PHE A 433 21.85 2.81 -27.71
N LEU A 434 20.86 2.18 -27.10
CA LEU A 434 20.32 0.88 -27.50
C LEU A 434 18.82 0.99 -27.76
N LYS A 435 18.32 0.29 -28.77
CA LYS A 435 16.89 0.14 -29.02
C LYS A 435 16.49 -1.31 -28.86
N ILE A 436 15.69 -1.62 -27.84
CA ILE A 436 15.23 -2.97 -27.51
C ILE A 436 13.79 -3.16 -28.00
N SER A 437 13.53 -4.27 -28.69
CA SER A 437 12.18 -4.71 -29.05
C SER A 437 11.62 -5.63 -27.96
N LEU A 438 10.46 -5.27 -27.38
CA LEU A 438 9.82 -6.06 -26.32
C LEU A 438 8.88 -7.16 -26.86
N GLY A 439 9.03 -7.56 -28.12
CA GLY A 439 8.29 -8.65 -28.77
C GLY A 439 7.02 -8.22 -29.51
N GLY A 440 6.71 -8.97 -30.58
CA GLY A 440 5.55 -8.82 -31.47
C GLY A 440 5.64 -9.82 -32.63
N LYS A 441 4.51 -10.35 -33.13
CA LYS A 441 4.53 -11.25 -34.31
C LYS A 441 4.95 -10.46 -35.55
N GLN A 442 5.86 -11.03 -36.34
CA GLN A 442 6.26 -10.49 -37.64
C GLN A 442 4.99 -10.30 -38.51
N GLY A 443 4.64 -9.03 -38.80
CA GLY A 443 3.44 -8.68 -39.57
C GLY A 443 2.45 -7.71 -38.90
N SER A 444 2.56 -7.42 -37.61
CA SER A 444 1.80 -6.32 -36.98
C SER A 444 2.61 -5.03 -36.93
N THR A 445 2.06 -3.93 -37.45
CA THR A 445 2.67 -2.59 -37.64
C THR A 445 3.01 -1.81 -36.36
N GLN A 446 3.10 -2.45 -35.19
CA GLN A 446 3.40 -1.76 -33.94
C GLN A 446 4.41 -2.57 -33.11
N TRP A 447 5.69 -2.34 -33.35
CA TRP A 447 6.75 -2.83 -32.47
C TRP A 447 6.79 -1.89 -31.26
N ASN A 448 6.47 -2.39 -30.07
CA ASN A 448 6.71 -1.65 -28.83
C ASN A 448 8.22 -1.68 -28.55
N SER A 449 8.96 -0.76 -29.19
CA SER A 449 10.38 -0.57 -28.95
C SER A 449 10.62 0.37 -27.77
N PHE A 450 11.61 0.03 -26.95
CA PHE A 450 12.06 0.83 -25.82
C PHE A 450 13.51 1.27 -26.06
N ASN A 451 13.81 2.55 -25.83
CA ASN A 451 15.15 3.10 -26.03
C ASN A 451 15.86 3.18 -24.70
N LEU A 452 17.14 2.85 -24.70
CA LEU A 452 18.04 2.96 -23.56
C LEU A 452 19.24 3.83 -23.92
N ALA A 453 19.77 4.56 -22.95
CA ALA A 453 21.05 5.24 -23.03
C ALA A 453 21.91 4.78 -21.85
N VAL A 454 23.02 4.09 -22.15
CA VAL A 454 23.94 3.55 -21.16
C VAL A 454 25.10 4.52 -20.99
N ALA A 455 24.99 5.36 -19.97
CA ALA A 455 25.99 6.32 -19.51
C ALA A 455 26.98 5.63 -18.53
N PRO A 456 28.07 6.31 -18.07
CA PRO A 456 29.08 5.68 -17.22
C PRO A 456 28.55 5.09 -15.91
N ASP A 457 27.60 5.77 -15.27
CA ASP A 457 27.05 5.48 -13.94
C ASP A 457 25.56 5.10 -13.95
N MET A 458 24.91 5.16 -15.11
CA MET A 458 23.47 4.97 -15.21
C MET A 458 23.00 4.43 -16.56
N ILE A 459 21.94 3.64 -16.53
CA ILE A 459 21.10 3.37 -17.70
C ILE A 459 19.85 4.23 -17.60
N LEU A 460 19.59 5.03 -18.63
CA LEU A 460 18.34 5.76 -18.80
C LEU A 460 17.46 5.01 -19.79
N GLY A 461 16.15 4.98 -19.57
CA GLY A 461 15.19 4.30 -20.44
C GLY A 461 13.95 5.14 -20.71
N ALA A 462 13.53 5.22 -21.98
CA ALA A 462 12.34 5.95 -22.40
C ALA A 462 11.74 5.40 -23.69
N ASN A 463 10.50 5.78 -23.98
CA ASN A 463 9.81 5.38 -25.21
C ASN A 463 10.36 6.08 -26.46
N ARG A 464 11.02 7.22 -26.31
CA ARG A 464 11.61 8.02 -27.40
C ARG A 464 13.08 8.31 -27.12
N VAL A 465 13.91 8.22 -28.16
CA VAL A 465 15.36 8.51 -28.03
C VAL A 465 15.61 10.00 -27.85
N GLU A 466 14.75 10.85 -28.41
CA GLU A 466 14.79 12.31 -28.26
C GLU A 466 14.66 12.71 -26.79
N THR A 467 13.73 12.09 -26.06
CA THR A 467 13.55 12.31 -24.62
C THR A 467 14.81 11.93 -23.83
N LEU A 468 15.52 10.87 -24.22
CA LEU A 468 16.79 10.51 -23.58
C LEU A 468 17.87 11.56 -23.85
N ARG A 469 17.98 12.03 -25.09
CA ARG A 469 18.95 13.07 -25.47
C ARG A 469 18.69 14.38 -24.74
N GLU A 470 17.43 14.79 -24.60
CA GLU A 470 17.04 15.98 -23.85
C GLU A 470 17.50 15.90 -22.38
N VAL A 471 17.25 14.76 -21.70
CA VAL A 471 17.67 14.55 -20.31
C VAL A 471 19.19 14.50 -20.17
N LEU A 472 19.89 13.86 -21.10
CA LEU A 472 21.36 13.79 -21.09
C LEU A 472 22.00 15.15 -21.35
N ALA A 473 21.44 15.95 -22.27
CA ALA A 473 21.87 17.32 -22.51
C ALA A 473 21.67 18.20 -21.27
N HIS A 474 20.55 18.03 -20.55
CA HIS A 474 20.32 18.76 -19.29
C HIS A 474 21.41 18.46 -18.24
N ARG A 475 21.81 17.19 -18.08
CA ARG A 475 22.92 16.81 -17.18
C ARG A 475 24.23 17.49 -17.57
N ALA A 476 24.58 17.51 -18.87
CA ALA A 476 25.80 18.14 -19.36
C ALA A 476 25.84 19.66 -19.08
N HIS A 477 24.66 20.29 -18.97
CA HIS A 477 24.50 21.72 -18.67
C HIS A 477 24.10 22.00 -17.21
N ALA A 478 24.10 21.01 -16.32
CA ALA A 478 23.64 21.15 -14.94
C ALA A 478 24.44 22.16 -14.09
N SER A 479 25.67 22.52 -14.52
CA SER A 479 26.41 23.64 -13.92
C SER A 479 25.85 25.02 -14.26
N ALA A 480 24.90 25.12 -15.21
CA ALA A 480 24.30 26.36 -15.70
C ALA A 480 22.76 26.42 -15.53
N VAL A 481 22.10 25.31 -15.18
CA VAL A 481 20.64 25.23 -15.03
C VAL A 481 20.29 24.68 -13.65
N GLU A 482 19.34 25.31 -12.96
CA GLU A 482 18.83 24.84 -11.66
C GLU A 482 18.16 23.46 -11.80
N GLY A 483 18.60 22.50 -10.98
CA GLY A 483 18.01 21.15 -10.89
C GLY A 483 16.98 21.06 -9.77
N LEU A 484 16.23 19.96 -9.69
CA LEU A 484 15.23 19.76 -8.62
C LEU A 484 15.85 19.86 -7.22
N ALA A 485 17.10 19.39 -7.05
CA ALA A 485 17.82 19.46 -5.77
C ALA A 485 18.05 20.88 -5.25
N THR A 486 18.03 21.90 -6.12
CA THR A 486 18.18 23.31 -5.76
C THR A 486 16.83 24.02 -5.59
N ALA A 487 15.71 23.37 -5.92
CA ALA A 487 14.39 23.96 -5.78
C ALA A 487 14.06 24.19 -4.28
N PRO A 488 13.67 25.42 -3.86
CA PRO A 488 13.43 25.73 -2.45
C PRO A 488 12.38 24.82 -1.80
N GLN A 489 11.30 24.49 -2.52
CA GLN A 489 10.25 23.59 -2.03
C GLN A 489 10.77 22.16 -1.82
N PHE A 490 11.60 21.66 -2.74
CA PHE A 490 12.22 20.35 -2.60
C PHE A 490 13.18 20.32 -1.41
N GLN A 491 14.00 21.35 -1.23
CA GLN A 491 14.91 21.47 -0.08
C GLN A 491 14.16 21.56 1.25
N ALA A 492 13.09 22.35 1.30
CA ALA A 492 12.24 22.48 2.49
C ALA A 492 11.55 21.15 2.83
N GLY A 493 11.09 20.40 1.83
CA GLY A 493 10.56 19.05 2.02
C GLY A 493 11.64 18.08 2.50
N ARG A 494 12.80 18.06 1.82
CA ARG A 494 13.94 17.20 2.13
C ARG A 494 14.47 17.40 3.55
N ALA A 495 14.47 18.63 4.06
CA ALA A 495 14.95 18.98 5.38
C ALA A 495 14.13 18.38 6.53
N LYS A 496 12.91 17.89 6.27
CA LYS A 496 12.07 17.22 7.27
C LYS A 496 12.47 15.77 7.56
N PHE A 497 13.35 15.19 6.74
CA PHE A 497 13.63 13.76 6.75
C PHE A 497 15.10 13.45 7.09
N PRO A 498 15.40 12.22 7.55
CA PRO A 498 16.77 11.79 7.83
C PRO A 498 17.75 12.02 6.66
N GLU A 499 19.05 12.12 6.97
CA GLU A 499 20.07 12.33 5.94
C GLU A 499 20.18 11.13 4.98
N HIS A 500 20.12 9.90 5.47
CA HIS A 500 20.25 8.70 4.63
C HIS A 500 18.87 8.13 4.27
N LEU A 501 18.54 8.14 2.98
CA LEU A 501 17.27 7.64 2.46
C LEU A 501 17.51 6.49 1.48
N ASN A 502 16.66 5.47 1.54
CA ASN A 502 16.61 4.41 0.53
C ASN A 502 15.40 4.55 -0.41
N GLY A 503 14.56 5.54 -0.19
CA GLY A 503 13.50 5.92 -1.12
C GLY A 503 13.16 7.39 -0.98
N LEU A 504 12.85 8.03 -2.11
CA LEU A 504 12.43 9.42 -2.18
C LEU A 504 11.45 9.59 -3.35
N SER A 505 10.33 10.24 -3.08
CA SER A 505 9.32 10.60 -4.07
C SER A 505 8.93 12.06 -3.89
N TYR A 506 8.88 12.78 -4.99
CA TYR A 506 8.42 14.16 -5.11
C TYR A 506 7.36 14.23 -6.21
N PHE A 507 6.28 14.95 -5.94
CA PHE A 507 5.24 15.24 -6.91
C PHE A 507 4.78 16.69 -6.74
N ASP A 508 4.71 17.43 -7.83
CA ASP A 508 4.27 18.81 -7.90
C ASP A 508 2.94 18.87 -8.65
N PHE A 509 1.85 18.97 -7.90
CA PHE A 509 0.50 19.02 -8.46
C PHE A 509 0.23 20.34 -9.19
N GLN A 510 0.98 21.39 -8.88
CA GLN A 510 0.83 22.71 -9.50
C GLN A 510 1.35 22.74 -10.94
N LYS A 511 2.28 21.85 -11.29
CA LYS A 511 2.80 21.69 -12.65
C LYS A 511 1.94 20.81 -13.56
N VAL A 512 0.88 20.20 -13.02
CA VAL A 512 -0.01 19.35 -13.82
C VAL A 512 -1.01 20.22 -14.60
N ASP A 513 -1.07 20.01 -15.90
CA ASP A 513 -2.19 20.49 -16.72
C ASP A 513 -3.35 19.51 -16.56
N TRP A 514 -4.17 19.76 -15.55
CA TRP A 514 -5.29 18.88 -15.17
C TRP A 514 -6.34 18.74 -16.27
N GLN A 515 -6.51 19.76 -17.11
CA GLN A 515 -7.45 19.70 -18.23
C GLN A 515 -6.90 18.78 -19.32
N ALA A 516 -5.65 18.99 -19.74
CA ALA A 516 -5.01 18.12 -20.73
C ALA A 516 -4.90 16.66 -20.24
N LEU A 517 -4.66 16.46 -18.93
CA LEU A 517 -4.65 15.14 -18.31
C LEU A 517 -6.03 14.46 -18.36
N LYS A 518 -7.10 15.18 -18.01
CA LYS A 518 -8.48 14.70 -18.12
C LYS A 518 -8.80 14.31 -19.57
N ASP A 519 -8.51 15.18 -20.53
CA ASP A 519 -8.79 14.93 -21.96
C ASP A 519 -8.03 13.71 -22.47
N ARG A 520 -6.77 13.56 -22.06
CA ARG A 520 -5.97 12.37 -22.34
C ARG A 520 -6.61 11.10 -21.76
N TRP A 521 -7.02 11.11 -20.49
CA TRP A 521 -7.67 9.95 -19.88
C TRP A 521 -8.98 9.57 -20.57
N ILE A 522 -9.76 10.56 -21.02
CA ILE A 522 -10.97 10.34 -21.82
C ILE A 522 -10.59 9.66 -23.14
N GLU A 523 -9.56 10.13 -23.83
CA GLU A 523 -9.08 9.54 -25.09
C GLU A 523 -8.48 8.14 -24.91
N GLU A 524 -7.74 7.89 -23.83
CA GLU A 524 -7.20 6.57 -23.50
C GLU A 524 -8.33 5.58 -23.14
N ALA A 525 -9.35 6.02 -22.39
CA ALA A 525 -10.51 5.21 -22.06
C ALA A 525 -11.27 4.74 -23.31
N LYS A 526 -11.44 5.62 -24.31
CA LYS A 526 -12.04 5.28 -25.61
C LYS A 526 -11.24 4.23 -26.40
N LYS A 527 -9.92 4.18 -26.20
CA LYS A 527 -9.00 3.26 -26.91
C LYS A 527 -8.84 1.90 -26.22
N SER A 528 -9.35 1.73 -25.00
CA SER A 528 -9.11 0.52 -24.21
C SER A 528 -9.90 -0.70 -24.73
N PRO A 529 -9.25 -1.85 -24.99
CA PRO A 529 -9.89 -3.06 -25.49
C PRO A 529 -10.73 -3.83 -24.45
N VAL A 530 -10.83 -3.32 -23.21
CA VAL A 530 -11.74 -3.86 -22.19
C VAL A 530 -13.22 -3.75 -22.64
N ALA A 531 -13.52 -2.85 -23.59
CA ALA A 531 -14.82 -2.79 -24.26
C ALA A 531 -15.05 -3.90 -25.31
N ARG A 532 -14.04 -4.74 -25.66
CA ARG A 532 -14.16 -5.81 -26.67
C ARG A 532 -14.31 -7.22 -26.11
N THR A 533 -14.18 -7.44 -24.80
CA THR A 533 -14.16 -8.80 -24.21
C THR A 533 -15.32 -9.13 -23.27
N MET A 534 -16.35 -8.30 -23.21
CA MET A 534 -17.64 -8.72 -22.65
C MET A 534 -18.73 -8.66 -23.73
N ASN A 535 -19.24 -9.84 -24.07
CA ASN A 535 -20.38 -10.15 -24.93
C ASN A 535 -20.17 -10.02 -26.46
N SER A 536 -19.67 -11.09 -27.07
CA SER A 536 -19.92 -11.42 -28.49
C SER A 536 -21.37 -11.85 -28.75
N SER A 537 -22.34 -11.27 -28.05
CA SER A 537 -23.78 -11.50 -28.25
C SER A 537 -24.58 -10.42 -27.51
N GLN A 538 -24.39 -9.16 -27.91
CA GLN A 538 -25.43 -8.13 -27.96
C GLN A 538 -24.78 -6.83 -28.46
N ASN A 539 -25.32 -6.29 -29.56
CA ASN A 539 -24.96 -5.00 -30.13
C ASN A 539 -25.36 -3.86 -29.18
N VAL A 540 -24.56 -3.59 -28.15
CA VAL A 540 -24.49 -2.27 -27.51
C VAL A 540 -23.05 -2.09 -27.06
N VAL A 541 -22.31 -1.25 -27.78
CA VAL A 541 -20.99 -0.76 -27.37
C VAL A 541 -21.22 0.44 -26.45
N PRO A 542 -20.81 0.44 -25.17
CA PRO A 542 -20.56 1.69 -24.48
C PRO A 542 -19.07 2.02 -24.67
N SER A 543 -18.77 2.84 -25.68
CA SER A 543 -17.46 3.48 -25.89
C SER A 543 -17.39 4.84 -25.19
N SER A 544 -18.05 4.99 -24.04
CA SER A 544 -18.04 6.24 -23.28
C SER A 544 -16.97 6.19 -22.19
N ALA A 545 -16.24 7.30 -22.03
CA ALA A 545 -15.43 7.51 -20.85
C ALA A 545 -16.32 7.43 -19.59
N PRO A 546 -15.78 7.05 -18.42
CA PRO A 546 -16.56 7.02 -17.18
C PRO A 546 -17.24 8.37 -16.92
N ASP A 547 -18.52 8.35 -16.54
CA ASP A 547 -19.32 9.59 -16.37
C ASP A 547 -18.69 10.57 -15.38
N TRP A 548 -18.07 10.07 -14.30
CA TRP A 548 -17.37 10.90 -13.32
C TRP A 548 -16.19 11.67 -13.95
N LEU A 549 -15.50 11.08 -14.92
CA LEU A 549 -14.36 11.70 -15.59
C LEU A 549 -14.85 12.82 -16.50
N ALA A 550 -16.00 12.65 -17.16
CA ALA A 550 -16.63 13.70 -17.95
C ALA A 550 -17.13 14.86 -17.07
N GLN A 551 -17.73 14.56 -15.91
CA GLN A 551 -18.37 15.52 -15.02
C GLN A 551 -17.41 16.27 -14.08
N CYS A 552 -16.24 15.70 -13.77
CA CYS A 552 -15.26 16.32 -12.88
C CYS A 552 -14.72 17.64 -13.45
N ASN A 553 -14.73 18.71 -12.66
CA ASN A 553 -14.01 19.95 -13.00
C ASN A 553 -12.53 19.79 -12.62
N PRO A 554 -11.59 19.71 -13.58
CA PRO A 554 -10.18 19.48 -13.27
C PRO A 554 -9.52 20.61 -12.46
N GLN A 555 -10.10 21.83 -12.45
CA GLN A 555 -9.59 22.93 -11.65
C GLN A 555 -9.74 22.71 -10.14
N VAL A 556 -10.55 21.74 -9.72
CA VAL A 556 -10.65 21.42 -8.29
C VAL A 556 -9.32 20.90 -7.72
N PHE A 557 -8.53 20.19 -8.54
CA PHE A 557 -7.23 19.67 -8.11
C PHE A 557 -6.20 20.78 -7.94
N SER A 558 -6.13 21.75 -8.85
CA SER A 558 -5.19 22.88 -8.74
C SER A 558 -5.53 23.86 -7.61
N ARG A 559 -6.80 23.89 -7.16
CA ARG A 559 -7.23 24.71 -6.02
C ARG A 559 -6.76 24.16 -4.67
N HIS A 560 -6.59 22.84 -4.56
CA HIS A 560 -6.38 22.18 -3.27
C HIS A 560 -5.08 21.38 -3.18
N LEU A 561 -4.56 20.84 -4.28
CA LEU A 561 -3.33 20.04 -4.29
C LEU A 561 -2.14 20.87 -4.76
N HIS A 562 -1.07 20.85 -3.98
CA HIS A 562 0.16 21.59 -4.23
C HIS A 562 1.36 20.66 -4.45
N TYR A 563 1.77 19.91 -3.44
CA TYR A 563 2.91 19.00 -3.57
C TYR A 563 2.83 17.81 -2.63
N SER A 564 3.49 16.72 -3.01
CA SER A 564 3.74 15.61 -2.09
C SER A 564 5.22 15.28 -2.04
N VAL A 565 5.72 15.00 -0.84
CA VAL A 565 7.05 14.43 -0.64
C VAL A 565 6.92 13.20 0.23
N SER A 566 7.48 12.09 -0.22
CA SER A 566 7.52 10.84 0.54
C SER A 566 8.94 10.30 0.54
N VAL A 567 9.33 9.69 1.65
CA VAL A 567 10.63 9.06 1.81
C VAL A 567 10.49 7.69 2.44
N SER A 568 11.53 6.88 2.27
CA SER A 568 11.75 5.71 3.11
C SER A 568 13.22 5.63 3.54
N TRP A 569 13.44 5.07 4.73
CA TRP A 569 14.77 4.79 5.25
C TRP A 569 14.77 3.51 6.06
N LYS A 570 15.92 2.83 6.09
CA LYS A 570 16.15 1.62 6.90
C LYS A 570 17.07 1.99 8.06
N ASP A 571 16.73 1.56 9.25
CA ASP A 571 17.60 1.62 10.42
C ASP A 571 17.69 0.24 11.09
N SER A 572 18.25 0.17 12.31
CA SER A 572 18.38 -1.09 13.04
C SER A 572 17.04 -1.67 13.52
N LYS A 573 15.96 -0.89 13.48
CA LYS A 573 14.62 -1.29 13.96
C LYS A 573 13.67 -1.65 12.83
N GLY A 574 14.06 -1.44 11.57
CA GLY A 574 13.26 -1.84 10.41
C GLY A 574 13.31 -0.83 9.26
N ILE A 575 12.22 -0.78 8.50
CA ILE A 575 12.02 0.15 7.38
C ILE A 575 10.88 1.09 7.73
N HIS A 576 11.10 2.38 7.48
CA HIS A 576 10.16 3.45 7.80
C HIS A 576 9.77 4.18 6.53
N TRP A 577 8.54 4.69 6.51
CA TRP A 577 7.97 5.52 5.48
C TRP A 577 7.36 6.77 6.10
N ASP A 578 7.62 7.91 5.49
CA ASP A 578 7.04 9.18 5.88
C ASP A 578 6.60 9.93 4.63
N GLN A 579 5.42 10.53 4.65
CA GLN A 579 4.85 11.27 3.54
C GLN A 579 4.11 12.51 4.02
N TRP A 580 4.38 13.63 3.33
CA TRP A 580 3.62 14.86 3.43
C TRP A 580 2.88 15.12 2.13
N VAL A 581 1.61 15.49 2.22
CA VAL A 581 0.79 15.94 1.09
C VAL A 581 0.16 17.27 1.44
N GLU A 582 0.32 18.26 0.55
CA GLU A 582 -0.32 19.58 0.60
C GLU A 582 -0.99 19.88 -0.73
#